data_AF-A0A971SDL3-F1
#
_entry.id   AF-A0A971SDL3-F1
#
_cell.length_a   1.000
_cell.length_b   1.000
_cell.length_c   1.000
_cell.angle_alpha   90.00
_cell.angle_beta   90.00
_cell.angle_gamma   90.00
#
_symmetry.space_group_name_H-M   'P 1'
#
loop_
_entity.id
_entity.type
_entity.pdbx_description
1 polymer ?
#
loop_
_entity_poly.entity_id
_entity_poly.type
_entity_poly.pdbx_seq_one_letter_code
_entity_poly.pdbx_strand_id
1 'polypeptide(L)'
;MKPTECPGFEPLLFHNPSATFTSRGCPNGCQFCAVPKLEGEFREISDFRPAPIICDNNFTAASRKHQERVVDKLKVFPVVDFNQGLESGRFTPELADLLGNLKCKVRFAFDHVNFESKVKAAIDLCRQRTTKDIGIYVLIGFNDTPEDARYRLELVRSWGIDPNPMRFQSLDAIKKNDYVSPNWSDVELKRMMEYYSNLRFFRPIPYKDYEYREDDRKQIALF
;
A
#
# COMPACT_ATOMS: atom_id res chain seq x y z
N MET A 1 -4.54 30.31 -3.54
CA MET A 1 -4.78 29.85 -2.15
C MET A 1 -3.46 29.34 -1.62
N LYS A 2 -2.94 29.85 -0.49
CA LYS A 2 -1.78 29.21 0.13
C LYS A 2 -2.22 27.80 0.53
N PRO A 3 -1.44 26.73 0.30
CA PRO A 3 -1.83 25.36 0.61
C PRO A 3 -2.24 25.12 2.08
N THR A 4 -1.90 26.06 2.97
CA THR A 4 -2.10 26.00 4.42
C THR A 4 -3.35 26.73 4.92
N GLU A 5 -4.07 27.46 4.07
CA GLU A 5 -5.25 28.24 4.48
C GLU A 5 -6.48 27.75 3.72
N CYS A 6 -7.36 27.04 4.42
CA CYS A 6 -8.66 26.59 3.92
C CYS A 6 -9.76 27.33 4.70
N PRO A 7 -10.32 28.44 4.19
CA PRO A 7 -11.29 29.23 4.93
C PRO A 7 -12.50 28.39 5.38
N GLY A 8 -12.83 28.45 6.68
CA GLY A 8 -13.95 27.71 7.26
C GLY A 8 -13.68 26.23 7.56
N PHE A 9 -12.45 25.75 7.36
CA PHE A 9 -12.06 24.37 7.62
C PHE A 9 -10.70 24.33 8.31
N GLU A 10 -10.59 23.65 9.45
CA GLU A 10 -9.32 23.48 10.17
C GLU A 10 -8.73 22.09 9.82
N PRO A 11 -7.81 21.98 8.85
CA PRO A 11 -7.38 20.68 8.35
C PRO A 11 -6.64 19.85 9.42
N LEU A 12 -6.05 20.53 10.41
CA LEU A 12 -5.33 19.89 11.51
C LEU A 12 -6.24 19.05 12.43
N LEU A 13 -7.54 19.36 12.51
CA LEU A 13 -8.49 18.56 13.28
C LEU A 13 -8.68 17.15 12.71
N PHE A 14 -8.47 16.99 11.40
CA PHE A 14 -8.62 15.71 10.70
C PHE A 14 -7.29 15.01 10.46
N HIS A 15 -6.18 15.62 10.89
CA HIS A 15 -4.87 15.02 10.80
C HIS A 15 -4.75 13.89 11.83
N ASN A 16 -4.29 12.72 11.39
CA ASN A 16 -3.99 11.63 12.31
C ASN A 16 -2.72 11.98 13.13
N PRO A 17 -2.82 12.26 14.44
CA PRO A 17 -1.68 12.67 15.26
C PRO A 17 -0.64 11.55 15.45
N SER A 18 -0.96 10.31 15.08
CA SER A 18 -0.04 9.18 15.08
C SER A 18 0.69 8.98 13.76
N ALA A 19 0.38 9.75 12.72
CA ALA A 19 1.03 9.67 11.41
C ALA A 19 2.12 10.74 11.23
N THR A 20 3.15 10.41 10.46
CA THR A 20 4.20 11.35 10.08
C THR A 20 4.80 11.04 8.71
N PHE A 21 5.41 12.06 8.13
CA PHE A 21 6.27 11.94 6.95
C PHE A 21 7.70 12.27 7.38
N THR A 22 8.63 11.41 6.99
CA THR A 22 10.08 11.59 7.12
C THR A 22 10.73 11.98 5.80
N SER A 23 10.06 11.71 4.68
CA SER A 23 10.41 12.16 3.34
C SER A 23 9.16 12.50 2.51
N ARG A 24 9.35 13.28 1.43
CA ARG A 24 8.30 13.67 0.47
C ARG A 24 8.82 13.50 -0.97
N GLY A 25 7.91 13.45 -1.92
CA GLY A 25 8.23 13.08 -3.30
C GLY A 25 8.61 11.61 -3.43
N CYS A 26 8.83 11.16 -4.67
CA CYS A 26 9.25 9.80 -4.97
C CYS A 26 10.12 9.84 -6.23
N PRO A 27 11.28 9.16 -6.27
CA PRO A 27 12.12 9.15 -7.47
C PRO A 27 11.53 8.29 -8.60
N ASN A 28 10.46 7.53 -8.32
CA ASN A 28 9.81 6.68 -9.30
C ASN A 28 8.74 7.47 -10.07
N GLY A 29 8.71 7.30 -11.39
CA GLY A 29 7.73 7.93 -12.29
C GLY A 29 6.55 7.02 -12.64
N CYS A 30 5.97 6.32 -11.66
CA CYS A 30 4.88 5.38 -11.91
C CYS A 30 3.69 6.08 -12.57
N GLN A 31 3.22 5.56 -13.70
CA GLN A 31 2.16 6.19 -14.51
C GLN A 31 0.83 6.35 -13.75
N PHE A 32 0.53 5.43 -12.85
CA PHE A 32 -0.67 5.44 -12.01
C PHE A 32 -0.56 6.34 -10.77
N CYS A 33 0.60 6.97 -10.51
CA CYS A 33 0.88 7.66 -9.27
C CYS A 33 0.85 9.19 -9.42
N ALA A 34 0.18 9.87 -8.49
CA ALA A 34 0.11 11.33 -8.45
C ALA A 34 1.35 11.98 -7.84
N VAL A 35 2.12 11.25 -7.03
CA VAL A 35 3.19 11.80 -6.17
C VAL A 35 4.19 12.66 -6.95
N PRO A 36 4.77 12.23 -8.10
CA PRO A 36 5.72 13.06 -8.83
C PRO A 36 5.12 14.38 -9.32
N LYS A 37 3.81 14.41 -9.62
CA LYS A 37 3.10 15.61 -10.06
C LYS A 37 2.76 16.55 -8.90
N LEU A 38 2.37 16.00 -7.75
CA LEU A 38 1.90 16.78 -6.60
C LEU A 38 3.03 17.26 -5.70
N GLU A 39 4.07 16.44 -5.53
CA GLU A 39 5.13 16.69 -4.54
C GLU A 39 6.48 17.03 -5.13
N GLY A 40 6.67 16.72 -6.42
CA GLY A 40 7.91 16.93 -7.17
C GLY A 40 9.00 15.92 -6.80
N GLU A 41 10.25 16.40 -6.83
CA GLU A 41 11.43 15.59 -6.56
C GLU A 41 11.45 15.02 -5.14
N PHE A 42 12.06 13.83 -5.03
CA PHE A 42 12.29 13.18 -3.75
C PHE A 42 13.15 14.06 -2.84
N ARG A 43 12.68 14.28 -1.61
CA ARG A 43 13.41 15.03 -0.59
C ARG A 43 13.19 14.43 0.80
N GLU A 44 14.27 14.40 1.55
CA GLU A 44 14.28 14.04 2.95
C GLU A 44 13.87 15.22 3.83
N ILE A 45 13.04 14.99 4.84
CA ILE A 45 12.71 16.01 5.84
C ILE A 45 13.75 15.95 6.96
N SER A 46 14.51 17.04 7.13
CA SER A 46 15.54 17.14 8.16
C SER A 46 14.92 17.18 9.56
N ASP A 47 13.88 17.98 9.77
CA ASP A 47 13.20 18.09 11.05
C ASP A 47 11.74 17.60 10.96
N PHE A 48 11.56 16.30 11.13
CA PHE A 48 10.25 15.67 11.23
C PHE A 48 9.94 15.29 12.68
N ARG A 49 8.66 15.37 13.03
CA ARG A 49 8.13 14.86 14.30
C ARG A 49 8.02 13.33 14.23
N PRO A 50 8.63 12.56 15.15
CA PRO A 50 8.45 11.11 15.21
C PRO A 50 7.00 10.76 15.53
N ALA A 51 6.47 9.76 14.85
CA ALA A 51 5.16 9.18 15.12
C ALA A 51 5.18 7.69 14.74
N PRO A 52 4.34 6.84 15.35
CA PRO A 52 4.40 5.40 15.13
C PRO A 52 3.95 4.97 13.73
N ILE A 53 3.22 5.80 12.98
CA ILE A 53 2.77 5.49 11.62
C ILE A 53 3.56 6.34 10.63
N ILE A 54 4.38 5.68 9.81
CA ILE A 54 5.12 6.31 8.73
C ILE A 54 4.25 6.29 7.47
N CYS A 55 4.23 7.41 6.73
CA CYS A 55 3.42 7.58 5.52
C CYS A 55 4.24 8.05 4.31
N ASP A 56 5.57 7.89 4.32
CA ASP A 56 6.46 8.30 3.23
C ASP A 56 6.04 7.71 1.89
N ASN A 57 6.17 8.47 0.81
CA ASN A 57 5.87 7.93 -0.52
C ASN A 57 6.87 6.83 -0.95
N ASN A 58 8.13 6.94 -0.49
CA ASN A 58 9.16 5.94 -0.74
C ASN A 58 10.29 6.02 0.30
N PHE A 59 10.07 5.45 1.49
CA PHE A 59 11.08 5.40 2.55
C PHE A 59 12.37 4.67 2.11
N THR A 60 12.22 3.63 1.29
CA THR A 60 13.33 2.84 0.73
C THR A 60 14.26 3.63 -0.19
N ALA A 61 13.81 4.78 -0.73
CA ALA A 61 14.63 5.66 -1.55
C ALA A 61 15.48 6.66 -0.74
N ALA A 62 15.22 6.81 0.56
CA ALA A 62 15.98 7.69 1.43
C ALA A 62 17.43 7.21 1.58
N SER A 63 18.35 8.15 1.83
CA SER A 63 19.74 7.83 2.11
C SER A 63 19.86 6.95 3.36
N ARG A 64 20.91 6.13 3.42
CA ARG A 64 21.18 5.28 4.58
C ARG A 64 21.23 6.08 5.89
N LYS A 65 21.90 7.23 5.88
CA LYS A 65 21.98 8.15 7.02
C LYS A 65 20.60 8.60 7.50
N HIS A 66 19.69 8.86 6.57
CA HIS A 66 18.32 9.23 6.90
C HIS A 66 17.54 8.07 7.49
N GLN A 67 17.62 6.89 6.86
CA GLN A 67 16.95 5.68 7.34
C GLN A 67 17.38 5.35 8.77
N GLU A 68 18.68 5.41 9.07
CA GLU A 68 19.22 5.18 10.42
C GLU A 68 18.66 6.18 11.44
N ARG A 69 18.65 7.46 11.08
CA ARG A 69 18.09 8.53 11.92
C ARG A 69 16.59 8.37 12.16
N VAL A 70 15.86 7.93 11.14
CA VAL A 70 14.42 7.64 11.27
C VAL A 70 14.23 6.48 12.23
N VAL A 71 14.88 5.34 12.00
CA VAL A 71 14.76 4.16 12.86
C VAL A 71 15.13 4.48 14.29
N ASP A 72 16.21 5.22 14.53
CA ASP A 72 16.61 5.60 15.88
C ASP A 72 15.53 6.41 16.62
N LYS A 73 14.95 7.41 15.94
CA LYS A 73 13.83 8.20 16.48
C LYS A 73 12.56 7.38 16.71
N LEU A 74 12.37 6.26 16.02
CA LEU A 74 11.17 5.42 16.12
C LEU A 74 11.24 4.34 17.20
N LYS A 75 12.43 4.03 17.75
CA LYS A 75 12.60 3.02 18.83
C LYS A 75 11.78 3.30 20.09
N VAL A 76 11.39 4.56 20.30
CA VAL A 76 10.57 4.97 21.45
C VAL A 76 9.13 4.44 21.36
N PHE A 77 8.68 4.03 20.17
CA PHE A 77 7.32 3.52 19.98
C PHE A 77 7.28 1.99 20.13
N PRO A 78 6.23 1.45 20.78
CA PRO A 78 6.13 0.01 21.03
C PRO A 78 5.89 -0.80 19.74
N VAL A 79 5.23 -0.19 18.75
CA VAL A 79 5.02 -0.76 17.42
C VAL A 79 5.09 0.39 16.40
N VAL A 80 5.75 0.14 15.28
CA VAL A 80 5.85 1.06 14.14
C VAL A 80 5.12 0.49 12.94
N ASP A 81 4.26 1.28 12.30
CA ASP A 81 3.56 0.93 11.08
C ASP A 81 4.16 1.67 9.88
N PHE A 82 4.89 0.96 9.01
CA PHE A 82 5.24 1.48 7.68
C PHE A 82 4.00 1.34 6.80
N ASN A 83 3.15 2.37 6.82
CA ASN A 83 1.80 2.31 6.25
C ASN A 83 1.81 2.29 4.72
N GLN A 84 2.82 2.92 4.12
CA GLN A 84 3.12 2.84 2.69
C GLN A 84 3.63 1.46 2.25
N GLY A 85 3.72 1.25 0.94
CA GLY A 85 4.51 0.16 0.37
C GLY A 85 6.00 0.50 0.36
N LEU A 86 6.83 -0.32 1.00
CA LEU A 86 8.27 -0.34 0.79
C LEU A 86 8.56 -0.92 -0.60
N GLU A 87 9.53 -0.34 -1.29
CA GLU A 87 9.90 -0.80 -2.63
C GLU A 87 10.74 -2.08 -2.53
N SER A 88 10.20 -3.19 -3.03
CA SER A 88 10.85 -4.51 -2.97
C SER A 88 12.23 -4.51 -3.62
N GLY A 89 12.42 -3.77 -4.72
CA GLY A 89 13.70 -3.65 -5.42
C GLY A 89 14.78 -2.87 -4.66
N ARG A 90 14.40 -2.08 -3.65
CA ARG A 90 15.32 -1.31 -2.78
C ARG A 90 15.36 -1.86 -1.34
N PHE A 91 14.71 -3.00 -1.09
CA PHE A 91 14.70 -3.65 0.21
C PHE A 91 15.93 -4.55 0.37
N THR A 92 17.06 -3.93 0.75
CA THR A 92 18.34 -4.63 0.87
C THR A 92 18.51 -5.34 2.22
N PRO A 93 19.44 -6.29 2.35
CA PRO A 93 19.73 -6.96 3.62
C PRO A 93 20.04 -5.98 4.75
N GLU A 94 20.77 -4.91 4.46
CA GLU A 94 21.15 -3.93 5.47
C GLU A 94 19.97 -3.07 5.92
N LEU A 95 19.05 -2.74 5.01
CA LEU A 95 17.80 -2.08 5.39
C LEU A 95 16.90 -3.02 6.19
N ALA A 96 16.84 -4.30 5.83
CA ALA A 96 16.09 -5.30 6.56
C ALA A 96 16.62 -5.47 8.01
N ASP A 97 17.94 -5.55 8.18
CA ASP A 97 18.60 -5.59 9.49
C ASP A 97 18.34 -4.30 10.29
N LEU A 98 18.38 -3.15 9.62
CA LEU A 98 18.07 -1.87 10.26
C LEU A 98 16.63 -1.82 10.78
N LEU A 99 15.64 -2.18 9.94
CA LEU A 99 14.24 -2.24 10.36
C LEU A 99 13.98 -3.33 11.40
N GLY A 100 14.79 -4.40 11.45
CA GLY A 100 14.71 -5.46 12.46
C GLY A 100 14.96 -4.98 13.89
N ASN A 101 15.52 -3.78 14.06
CA ASN A 101 15.63 -3.12 15.36
C ASN A 101 14.30 -2.55 15.87
N LEU A 102 13.22 -2.63 15.09
CA LEU A 102 11.88 -2.15 15.44
C LEU A 102 10.91 -3.32 15.48
N LYS A 103 9.99 -3.31 16.45
CA LYS A 103 8.75 -4.08 16.31
C LYS A 103 7.88 -3.35 15.30
N CYS A 104 7.84 -3.85 14.06
CA CYS A 104 7.16 -3.14 12.98
C CYS A 104 6.26 -4.03 12.13
N LYS A 105 5.30 -3.36 11.49
CA LYS A 105 4.54 -3.86 10.35
C LYS A 105 5.08 -3.20 9.08
N VAL A 106 5.29 -4.00 8.05
CA VAL A 106 5.71 -3.51 6.73
C VAL A 106 4.72 -3.92 5.67
N ARG A 107 4.68 -3.16 4.58
CA ARG A 107 3.94 -3.54 3.38
C ARG A 107 4.84 -3.45 2.17
N PHE A 108 4.63 -4.31 1.17
CA PHE A 108 5.24 -4.19 -0.15
C PHE A 108 4.14 -3.97 -1.20
N ALA A 109 4.50 -3.42 -2.35
CA ALA A 109 3.62 -3.30 -3.50
C ALA A 109 3.92 -4.41 -4.53
N PHE A 110 2.86 -5.03 -5.05
CA PHE A 110 2.92 -6.03 -6.11
C PHE A 110 2.05 -5.60 -7.30
N ASP A 111 2.48 -4.53 -7.93
CA ASP A 111 1.66 -3.81 -8.93
C ASP A 111 1.64 -4.47 -10.31
N HIS A 112 2.60 -5.35 -10.61
CA HIS A 112 2.71 -6.04 -11.90
C HIS A 112 3.36 -7.42 -11.75
N VAL A 113 2.98 -8.40 -12.58
CA VAL A 113 3.46 -9.79 -12.50
C VAL A 113 4.98 -9.89 -12.59
N ASN A 114 5.61 -9.08 -13.43
CA ASN A 114 7.07 -8.98 -13.57
C ASN A 114 7.83 -8.61 -12.26
N PHE A 115 7.14 -8.16 -11.21
CA PHE A 115 7.76 -7.90 -9.91
C PHE A 115 7.74 -9.09 -8.96
N GLU A 116 7.17 -10.22 -9.36
CA GLU A 116 7.01 -11.42 -8.52
C GLU A 116 8.29 -11.83 -7.80
N SER A 117 9.38 -12.04 -8.55
CA SER A 117 10.65 -12.50 -7.98
C SER A 117 11.22 -11.51 -6.97
N LYS A 118 11.11 -10.21 -7.26
CA LYS A 118 11.57 -9.13 -6.37
C LYS A 118 10.72 -9.05 -5.11
N VAL A 119 9.40 -9.11 -5.25
CA VAL A 119 8.47 -9.08 -4.11
C VAL A 119 8.68 -10.31 -3.22
N LYS A 120 8.80 -11.51 -3.81
CA LYS A 120 9.05 -12.74 -3.06
C LYS A 120 10.38 -12.68 -2.31
N ALA A 121 11.45 -12.24 -2.96
CA ALA A 121 12.76 -12.08 -2.32
C ALA A 121 12.70 -11.09 -1.15
N ALA A 122 12.01 -9.94 -1.31
CA ALA A 122 11.84 -8.96 -0.25
C ALA A 122 11.03 -9.51 0.94
N ILE A 123 9.96 -10.28 0.68
CA ILE A 123 9.17 -10.96 1.72
C ILE A 123 10.04 -11.94 2.50
N ASP A 124 10.80 -12.79 1.81
CA ASP A 124 11.64 -13.80 2.46
C ASP A 124 12.72 -13.15 3.33
N LEU A 125 13.38 -12.12 2.79
CA LEU A 125 14.37 -11.34 3.51
C LEU A 125 13.76 -10.66 4.74
N CYS A 126 12.58 -10.05 4.60
CA CYS A 126 11.87 -9.40 5.68
C CYS A 126 11.49 -10.38 6.79
N ARG A 127 11.00 -11.57 6.45
CA ARG A 127 10.68 -12.64 7.41
C ARG A 127 11.91 -13.13 8.17
N GLN A 128 13.06 -13.17 7.49
CA GLN A 128 14.31 -13.62 8.08
C GLN A 128 14.91 -12.60 9.05
N ARG A 129 14.85 -11.31 8.72
CA ARG A 129 15.66 -10.28 9.39
C ARG A 129 14.87 -9.15 10.07
N THR A 130 13.60 -9.00 9.75
CA THR A 130 12.80 -7.84 10.17
C THR A 130 11.54 -8.22 10.96
N THR A 131 10.52 -8.75 10.28
CA THR A 131 9.20 -9.01 10.86
C THR A 131 8.44 -10.06 10.06
N LYS A 132 7.46 -10.69 10.70
CA LYS A 132 6.48 -11.57 10.03
C LYS A 132 5.15 -10.85 9.75
N ASP A 133 4.94 -9.66 10.32
CA ASP A 133 3.75 -8.83 10.06
C ASP A 133 3.94 -8.05 8.76
N ILE A 134 3.59 -8.71 7.66
CA ILE A 134 3.78 -8.23 6.29
C ILE A 134 2.42 -8.15 5.61
N GLY A 135 2.10 -7.01 5.01
CA GLY A 135 1.00 -6.87 4.05
C GLY A 135 1.50 -6.69 2.62
N ILE A 136 0.68 -7.03 1.62
CA ILE A 136 1.01 -6.81 0.21
C ILE A 136 -0.12 -6.05 -0.46
N TYR A 137 0.16 -4.85 -0.95
CA TYR A 137 -0.75 -4.12 -1.82
C TYR A 137 -0.71 -4.73 -3.22
N VAL A 138 -1.87 -5.02 -3.81
CA VAL A 138 -1.98 -5.56 -5.16
C VAL A 138 -2.83 -4.61 -5.99
N LEU A 139 -2.21 -3.86 -6.91
CA LEU A 139 -2.92 -2.97 -7.82
C LEU A 139 -3.72 -3.77 -8.86
N ILE A 140 -4.99 -3.43 -9.06
CA ILE A 140 -5.94 -4.11 -9.95
C ILE A 140 -6.59 -3.11 -10.90
N GLY A 141 -6.66 -3.43 -12.19
CA GLY A 141 -7.40 -2.64 -13.17
C GLY A 141 -6.64 -1.46 -13.75
N PHE A 142 -5.31 -1.47 -13.73
CA PHE A 142 -4.48 -0.46 -14.41
C PHE A 142 -4.05 -0.97 -15.80
N ASN A 143 -3.01 -1.79 -15.85
CA ASN A 143 -2.46 -2.42 -17.05
C ASN A 143 -2.36 -3.94 -16.87
N ASP A 144 -3.47 -4.55 -16.45
CA ASP A 144 -3.58 -5.98 -16.16
C ASP A 144 -4.90 -6.55 -16.71
N THR A 145 -5.02 -7.87 -16.65
CA THR A 145 -6.25 -8.63 -16.94
C THR A 145 -6.83 -9.21 -15.64
N PRO A 146 -8.11 -9.66 -15.63
CA PRO A 146 -8.66 -10.43 -14.50
C PRO A 146 -7.79 -11.63 -14.12
N GLU A 147 -7.25 -12.34 -15.10
CA GLU A 147 -6.39 -13.50 -14.90
C GLU A 147 -5.07 -13.09 -14.21
N ASP A 148 -4.43 -12.02 -14.67
CA ASP A 148 -3.18 -11.50 -14.09
C ASP A 148 -3.37 -11.00 -12.66
N ALA A 149 -4.46 -10.28 -12.40
CA ALA A 149 -4.78 -9.80 -11.05
C ALA A 149 -5.07 -10.96 -10.10
N ARG A 150 -5.92 -11.92 -10.53
CA ARG A 150 -6.22 -13.12 -9.75
C ARG A 150 -4.97 -13.95 -9.48
N TYR A 151 -4.11 -14.12 -10.47
CA TYR A 151 -2.84 -14.81 -10.30
C TYR A 151 -2.02 -14.18 -9.18
N ARG A 152 -1.82 -12.86 -9.21
CA ARG A 152 -1.05 -12.14 -8.17
C ARG A 152 -1.71 -12.25 -6.79
N LEU A 153 -3.03 -12.13 -6.71
CA LEU A 153 -3.78 -12.24 -5.45
C LEU A 153 -3.64 -13.63 -4.81
N GLU A 154 -3.85 -14.69 -5.61
CA GLU A 154 -3.70 -16.07 -5.13
C GLU A 154 -2.24 -16.42 -4.85
N LEU A 155 -1.29 -15.86 -5.61
CA LEU A 155 0.13 -16.04 -5.32
C LEU A 155 0.50 -15.46 -3.95
N VAL A 156 0.02 -14.26 -3.61
CA VAL A 156 0.22 -13.67 -2.28
C VAL A 156 -0.39 -14.56 -1.18
N ARG A 157 -1.58 -15.10 -1.42
CA ARG A 157 -2.21 -16.08 -0.51
C ARG A 157 -1.38 -17.34 -0.34
N SER A 158 -0.78 -17.84 -1.43
CA SER A 158 0.12 -19.01 -1.38
C SER A 158 1.35 -18.78 -0.51
N TRP A 159 1.78 -17.52 -0.36
CA TRP A 159 2.87 -17.13 0.55
C TRP A 159 2.41 -17.01 2.00
N GLY A 160 1.14 -17.25 2.31
CA GLY A 160 0.55 -17.15 3.65
C GLY A 160 0.26 -15.71 4.09
N ILE A 161 0.05 -14.80 3.14
CA ILE A 161 -0.29 -13.39 3.40
C ILE A 161 -1.66 -13.11 2.78
N ASP A 162 -2.52 -12.36 3.48
CA ASP A 162 -3.73 -11.85 2.87
C ASP A 162 -3.38 -10.64 1.99
N PRO A 163 -3.66 -10.67 0.67
CA PRO A 163 -3.43 -9.52 -0.18
C PRO A 163 -4.38 -8.38 0.19
N ASN A 164 -3.91 -7.15 0.05
CA ASN A 164 -4.73 -5.96 0.09
C ASN A 164 -5.02 -5.50 -1.35
N PRO A 165 -6.19 -5.83 -1.91
CA PRO A 165 -6.53 -5.46 -3.28
C PRO A 165 -6.75 -3.94 -3.38
N MET A 166 -6.15 -3.33 -4.38
CA MET A 166 -6.21 -1.88 -4.63
C MET A 166 -6.75 -1.64 -6.04
N ARG A 167 -8.04 -1.29 -6.16
CA ARG A 167 -8.63 -0.89 -7.46
C ARG A 167 -8.01 0.41 -7.92
N PHE A 168 -7.43 0.39 -9.12
CA PHE A 168 -6.89 1.58 -9.77
C PHE A 168 -7.94 2.70 -9.87
N GLN A 169 -7.50 3.92 -9.61
CA GLN A 169 -8.27 5.14 -9.79
C GLN A 169 -7.48 6.05 -10.73
N SER A 170 -8.14 6.60 -11.75
CA SER A 170 -7.48 7.59 -12.61
C SER A 170 -7.12 8.83 -11.77
N LEU A 171 -6.03 9.51 -12.14
CA LEU A 171 -5.52 10.66 -11.39
C LEU A 171 -6.45 11.89 -11.46
N ASP A 172 -7.36 11.88 -12.43
CA ASP A 172 -8.41 12.87 -12.67
C ASP A 172 -9.80 12.37 -12.26
N ALA A 173 -9.89 11.23 -11.56
CA ALA A 173 -11.17 10.66 -11.13
C ALA A 173 -11.89 11.61 -10.17
N ILE A 174 -13.08 12.05 -10.55
CA ILE A 174 -13.98 12.85 -9.69
C ILE A 174 -14.86 11.92 -8.83
N LYS A 175 -15.11 10.70 -9.29
CA LYS A 175 -15.92 9.70 -8.62
C LYS A 175 -15.10 8.42 -8.38
N LYS A 176 -15.18 7.90 -7.16
CA LYS A 176 -14.52 6.66 -6.77
C LYS A 176 -15.07 5.48 -7.59
N ASN A 177 -14.17 4.62 -8.06
CA ASN A 177 -14.47 3.39 -8.80
C ASN A 177 -15.19 3.61 -10.15
N ASP A 178 -15.04 4.79 -10.75
CA ASP A 178 -15.70 5.11 -12.03
C ASP A 178 -14.91 4.58 -13.23
N TYR A 179 -13.59 4.47 -13.10
CA TYR A 179 -12.73 3.91 -14.15
C TYR A 179 -12.83 2.38 -14.22
N VAL A 180 -12.91 1.87 -15.44
CA VAL A 180 -12.84 0.45 -15.81
C VAL A 180 -11.85 0.33 -16.97
N SER A 181 -10.79 -0.46 -16.79
CA SER A 181 -9.78 -0.69 -17.83
C SER A 181 -10.38 -1.47 -19.01
N PRO A 182 -9.93 -1.26 -20.26
CA PRO A 182 -10.45 -1.98 -21.44
C PRO A 182 -10.39 -3.51 -21.35
N ASN A 183 -9.48 -4.06 -20.55
CA ASN A 183 -9.33 -5.50 -20.34
C ASN A 183 -10.31 -6.07 -19.30
N TRP A 184 -11.16 -5.23 -18.72
CA TRP A 184 -12.02 -5.57 -17.59
C TRP A 184 -13.48 -5.30 -17.89
N SER A 185 -14.36 -6.10 -17.28
CA SER A 185 -15.75 -5.70 -17.06
C SER A 185 -15.89 -5.09 -15.66
N ASP A 186 -16.83 -4.15 -15.51
CA ASP A 186 -17.12 -3.55 -14.20
C ASP A 186 -17.60 -4.61 -13.20
N VAL A 187 -18.36 -5.60 -13.66
CA VAL A 187 -18.84 -6.72 -12.84
C VAL A 187 -17.67 -7.55 -12.30
N GLU A 188 -16.70 -7.91 -13.15
CA GLU A 188 -15.55 -8.70 -12.70
C GLU A 188 -14.62 -7.90 -11.78
N LEU A 189 -14.42 -6.60 -12.03
CA LEU A 189 -13.69 -5.72 -11.10
C LEU A 189 -14.37 -5.67 -9.73
N LYS A 190 -15.68 -5.45 -9.69
CA LYS A 190 -16.45 -5.40 -8.44
C LYS A 190 -16.40 -6.74 -7.70
N ARG A 191 -16.63 -7.84 -8.41
CA ARG A 191 -16.56 -9.21 -7.90
C ARG A 191 -15.21 -9.50 -7.25
N MET A 192 -14.12 -9.19 -7.95
CA MET A 192 -12.78 -9.41 -7.44
C MET A 192 -12.49 -8.55 -6.21
N MET A 193 -12.79 -7.26 -6.28
CA MET A 193 -12.58 -6.35 -5.16
C MET A 193 -13.37 -6.77 -3.93
N GLU A 194 -14.64 -7.14 -4.08
CA GLU A 194 -15.46 -7.58 -2.95
C GLU A 194 -14.91 -8.86 -2.31
N TYR A 195 -14.61 -9.89 -3.11
CA TYR A 195 -14.10 -11.14 -2.60
C TYR A 195 -12.78 -10.94 -1.84
N TYR A 196 -11.78 -10.32 -2.46
CA TYR A 196 -10.43 -10.19 -1.89
C TYR A 196 -10.34 -9.14 -0.78
N SER A 197 -11.24 -8.15 -0.71
CA SER A 197 -11.32 -7.23 0.43
C SER A 197 -11.97 -7.87 1.66
N ASN A 198 -12.75 -8.93 1.48
CA ASN A 198 -13.55 -9.57 2.52
C ASN A 198 -13.14 -11.03 2.77
N LEU A 199 -11.84 -11.34 2.58
CA LEU A 199 -11.33 -12.70 2.79
C LEU A 199 -11.61 -13.26 4.18
N ARG A 200 -11.80 -12.42 5.20
CA ARG A 200 -12.27 -12.88 6.52
C ARG A 200 -13.54 -13.74 6.44
N PHE A 201 -14.44 -13.43 5.50
CA PHE A 201 -15.70 -14.13 5.30
C PHE A 201 -15.60 -15.15 4.16
N PHE A 202 -14.94 -14.78 3.05
CA PHE A 202 -14.96 -15.57 1.83
C PHE A 202 -13.80 -16.55 1.68
N ARG A 203 -12.78 -16.54 2.56
CA ARG A 203 -11.61 -17.42 2.47
C ARG A 203 -11.93 -18.92 2.27
N PRO A 204 -12.97 -19.50 2.89
CA PRO A 204 -13.30 -20.93 2.69
C PRO A 204 -13.86 -21.25 1.29
N ILE A 205 -14.32 -20.26 0.54
CA ILE A 205 -14.94 -20.42 -0.78
C ILE A 205 -13.87 -20.16 -1.83
N PRO A 206 -13.54 -21.09 -2.74
CA PRO A 206 -12.62 -20.79 -3.83
C PRO A 206 -13.17 -19.64 -4.71
N TYR A 207 -12.30 -18.73 -5.19
CA TYR A 207 -12.74 -17.58 -5.98
C TYR A 207 -13.59 -17.97 -7.20
N LYS A 208 -13.26 -19.08 -7.87
CA LYS A 208 -14.03 -19.59 -9.01
C LYS A 208 -15.48 -19.95 -8.67
N ASP A 209 -15.75 -20.30 -7.41
CA ASP A 209 -17.04 -20.72 -6.90
C ASP A 209 -17.76 -19.55 -6.19
N TYR A 210 -17.12 -18.37 -6.08
CA TYR A 210 -17.72 -17.16 -5.54
C TYR A 210 -18.68 -16.52 -6.54
N GLU A 211 -19.95 -16.43 -6.15
CA GLU A 211 -21.00 -15.74 -6.88
C GLU A 211 -21.12 -14.29 -6.41
N TYR A 212 -20.86 -13.34 -7.32
CA TYR A 212 -21.08 -11.92 -7.06
C TYR A 212 -22.55 -11.56 -7.25
N ARG A 213 -23.14 -10.88 -6.26
CA ARG A 213 -24.52 -10.42 -6.30
C ARG A 213 -24.54 -8.90 -6.22
N GLU A 214 -24.83 -8.24 -7.34
CA GLU A 214 -24.77 -6.77 -7.44
C GLU A 214 -25.80 -6.05 -6.53
N ASP A 215 -26.86 -6.77 -6.09
CA ASP A 215 -28.02 -6.24 -5.36
C ASP A 215 -27.92 -6.34 -3.83
N ASP A 216 -26.79 -6.81 -3.27
CA ASP A 216 -26.58 -6.94 -1.81
C ASP A 216 -26.46 -5.59 -1.07
N ARG A 217 -26.53 -4.45 -1.79
CA ARG A 217 -26.76 -3.13 -1.18
C ARG A 217 -28.06 -3.05 -0.36
N LYS A 218 -29.01 -3.96 -0.56
CA LYS A 218 -30.22 -4.09 0.29
C LYS A 218 -29.97 -4.81 1.62
N GLN A 219 -28.87 -5.53 1.80
CA GLN A 219 -28.57 -6.18 3.09
C GLN A 219 -28.08 -5.20 4.17
N ILE A 220 -27.58 -4.02 3.80
CA ILE A 220 -27.23 -2.97 4.77
C ILE A 220 -28.49 -2.31 5.36
N ALA A 221 -29.66 -2.49 4.72
CA ALA A 221 -30.94 -2.07 5.29
C ALA A 221 -31.55 -3.09 6.29
N LEU A 222 -30.81 -4.16 6.62
CA LEU A 222 -31.20 -5.16 7.64
C LEU A 222 -30.37 -5.03 8.94
N PHE A 223 -29.57 -3.97 9.10
CA PHE A 223 -28.91 -3.60 10.34
C PHE A 223 -29.18 -2.14 10.70
#